data_AF-A0A529P6V8-F1
#
_entry.id   AF-A0A529P6V8-F1
#
_cell.length_a   1.000
_cell.length_b   1.000
_cell.length_c   1.000
_cell.angle_alpha   90.00
_cell.angle_beta   90.00
_cell.angle_gamma   90.00
#
_symmetry.space_group_name_H-M   'P 1'
#
loop_
_entity.id
_entity.type
_entity.pdbx_description
1 polymer ?
#
loop_
_entity_poly.entity_id
_entity_poly.type
_entity_poly.pdbx_seq_one_letter_code
_entity_poly.pdbx_strand_id
1 'polypeptide(L)'
;MTATMNADTGRQRTRAALFLAVAMAATVGSALAFQYIGGYIPCHLCLEQRTPYYVGAPLMLLAAIASLLKAPACLTRGLLAVGGLLMLYGLYLGVYHSGVEWAWW
;
A
#
# COMPACT_ATOMS: atom_id res chain seq x y z
N MET A 1 33.38 -6.49 0.73
CA MET A 1 32.38 -5.60 1.37
C MET A 1 31.22 -5.22 0.46
N THR A 2 31.43 -4.91 -0.83
CA THR A 2 30.36 -4.51 -1.76
C THR A 2 29.31 -5.60 -2.05
N ALA A 3 29.71 -6.87 -2.15
CA ALA A 3 28.79 -7.98 -2.42
C ALA A 3 27.81 -8.25 -1.25
N THR A 4 28.28 -8.15 0.00
CA THR A 4 27.44 -8.31 1.19
C THR A 4 26.42 -7.17 1.33
N MET A 5 26.83 -5.92 1.07
CA MET A 5 25.92 -4.77 1.09
C MET A 5 24.79 -4.87 0.05
N ASN A 6 25.08 -5.41 -1.14
CA ASN A 6 24.07 -5.59 -2.19
C ASN A 6 23.07 -6.71 -1.86
N ALA A 7 23.53 -7.78 -1.20
CA ALA A 7 22.65 -8.85 -0.74
C ALA A 7 21.70 -8.39 0.37
N ASP A 8 22.18 -7.57 1.32
CA ASP A 8 21.36 -7.03 2.41
C ASP A 8 20.29 -6.06 1.90
N THR A 9 20.65 -5.18 0.96
CA THR A 9 19.69 -4.24 0.36
C THR A 9 18.60 -4.95 -0.45
N GLY A 10 18.92 -6.02 -1.17
CA GLY A 10 17.92 -6.87 -1.84
C GLY A 10 16.94 -7.51 -0.85
N ARG A 11 17.45 -8.09 0.24
CA ARG A 11 16.64 -8.71 1.29
C ARG A 11 15.74 -7.68 2.00
N GLN A 12 16.26 -6.48 2.26
CA GLN A 12 15.50 -5.40 2.87
C GLN A 12 14.33 -4.95 1.98
N ARG A 13 14.54 -4.80 0.67
CA ARG A 13 13.45 -4.45 -0.28
C ARG A 13 12.36 -5.52 -0.31
N THR A 14 12.75 -6.79 -0.34
CA THR A 14 11.78 -7.90 -0.29
C THR A 14 10.96 -7.85 1.00
N ARG A 15 11.62 -7.67 2.17
CA ARG A 15 10.92 -7.58 3.46
C ARG A 15 9.97 -6.38 3.51
N ALA A 16 10.42 -5.21 3.04
CA ALA A 16 9.59 -4.02 2.99
C ALA A 16 8.38 -4.20 2.07
N ALA A 17 8.57 -4.73 0.87
CA ALA A 17 7.49 -4.98 -0.08
C ALA A 17 6.46 -5.99 0.46
N LEU A 18 6.93 -7.09 1.07
CA LEU A 18 6.03 -8.08 1.70
C LEU A 18 5.27 -7.48 2.88
N PHE A 19 5.97 -6.75 3.76
CA PHE A 19 5.33 -6.06 4.88
C PHE A 19 4.24 -5.11 4.39
N LEU A 20 4.54 -4.27 3.40
CA LEU A 20 3.57 -3.34 2.83
C LEU A 20 2.40 -4.08 2.18
N ALA A 21 2.65 -5.15 1.42
CA ALA A 21 1.58 -5.95 0.81
C ALA A 21 0.60 -6.48 1.87
N VAL A 22 1.14 -7.06 2.95
CA VAL A 22 0.33 -7.58 4.06
C VAL A 22 -0.38 -6.47 4.81
N ALA A 23 0.30 -5.37 5.14
CA ALA A 23 -0.29 -4.25 5.86
C ALA A 23 -1.44 -3.61 5.06
N MET A 24 -1.26 -3.41 3.75
CA MET A 24 -2.28 -2.85 2.88
C MET A 24 -3.48 -3.80 2.73
N ALA A 25 -3.22 -5.10 2.55
CA ALA A 25 -4.27 -6.12 2.51
C ALA A 25 -5.05 -6.20 3.83
N ALA A 26 -4.35 -6.13 4.97
CA ALA A 26 -4.98 -6.12 6.28
C ALA A 26 -5.83 -4.86 6.51
N THR A 27 -5.37 -3.70 6.04
CA THR A 27 -6.10 -2.42 6.17
C THR A 27 -7.40 -2.45 5.37
N VAL A 28 -7.37 -2.90 4.11
CA VAL A 28 -8.60 -3.00 3.32
C VAL A 28 -9.48 -4.15 3.78
N GLY A 29 -8.87 -5.25 4.26
CA GLY A 29 -9.57 -6.39 4.83
C GLY A 29 -10.35 -6.05 6.09
N SER A 30 -9.80 -5.21 6.98
CA SER A 30 -10.53 -4.74 8.16
C SER A 30 -11.69 -3.83 7.78
N ALA A 31 -11.52 -2.94 6.80
CA ALA A 31 -12.61 -2.11 6.28
C ALA A 31 -13.75 -2.94 5.65
N LEU A 32 -13.41 -4.01 4.95
CA LEU A 32 -14.38 -4.96 4.40
C LEU A 32 -15.07 -5.79 5.49
N ALA A 33 -14.34 -6.20 6.52
CA ALA A 33 -14.91 -6.88 7.68
C ALA A 33 -15.92 -5.97 8.40
N PHE A 34 -15.62 -4.69 8.61
CA PHE A 34 -16.59 -3.77 9.20
C PHE A 34 -17.84 -3.57 8.31
N GLN A 35 -17.68 -3.54 7.00
CA GLN A 35 -18.83 -3.43 6.10
C GLN A 35 -19.72 -4.69 6.13
N TYR A 36 -19.13 -5.87 5.90
CA TYR A 36 -19.91 -7.10 5.69
C TYR A 36 -20.22 -7.87 6.97
N ILE A 37 -19.36 -7.79 7.99
CA ILE A 37 -19.55 -8.46 9.28
C ILE A 37 -20.13 -7.48 10.30
N GLY A 38 -19.64 -6.23 10.29
CA GLY A 38 -20.09 -5.19 11.23
C GLY A 38 -21.35 -4.43 10.81
N GLY A 39 -21.80 -4.55 9.55
CA GLY A 39 -23.00 -3.88 9.04
C GLY A 39 -22.85 -2.36 8.85
N TYR A 40 -21.63 -1.83 8.83
CA TYR A 40 -21.39 -0.39 8.63
C TYR A 40 -21.62 0.01 7.17
N ILE A 41 -22.49 0.99 6.95
CA ILE A 41 -22.80 1.52 5.62
C ILE A 41 -21.65 2.44 5.17
N PRO A 42 -21.01 2.17 4.01
CA PRO A 42 -19.94 3.01 3.52
C PRO A 42 -20.47 4.27 2.84
N CYS A 43 -19.77 5.38 3.04
CA CYS A 43 -19.94 6.61 2.27
C CYS A 43 -19.20 6.54 0.92
N HIS A 44 -19.48 7.46 0.00
CA HIS A 44 -18.80 7.49 -1.32
C HIS A 44 -17.28 7.67 -1.18
N LEU A 45 -16.83 8.66 -0.39
CA LEU A 45 -15.41 8.89 -0.12
C LEU A 45 -14.73 7.68 0.54
N CYS A 46 -15.45 6.97 1.42
CA CYS A 46 -14.98 5.76 2.08
C CYS A 46 -14.64 4.67 1.06
N LEU A 47 -15.39 4.57 -0.04
CA LEU A 47 -15.14 3.63 -1.12
C LEU A 47 -13.96 4.09 -1.98
N GLU A 48 -13.86 5.38 -2.27
CA GLU A 48 -12.72 5.95 -3.00
C GLU A 48 -11.39 5.73 -2.26
N GLN A 49 -11.36 5.91 -0.94
CA GLN A 49 -10.20 5.67 -0.08
C GLN A 49 -9.72 4.21 -0.08
N ARG A 50 -10.55 3.25 -0.48
CA ARG A 50 -10.16 1.83 -0.59
C ARG A 50 -9.42 1.53 -1.89
N THR A 51 -9.66 2.31 -2.95
CA THR A 51 -9.03 2.09 -4.26
C THR A 51 -7.51 2.05 -4.23
N PRO A 52 -6.78 2.90 -3.46
CA PRO A 52 -5.33 2.86 -3.40
C PRO A 52 -4.83 1.59 -2.72
N TYR A 53 -5.61 1.01 -1.79
CA TYR A 53 -5.28 -0.25 -1.13
C TYR A 53 -5.57 -1.45 -2.03
N TYR A 54 -6.66 -1.44 -2.80
CA TYR A 54 -6.94 -2.50 -3.77
C TYR A 54 -5.90 -2.60 -4.88
N VAL A 55 -5.35 -1.47 -5.31
CA VAL A 55 -4.27 -1.44 -6.30
C VAL A 55 -2.90 -1.66 -5.64
N GLY A 56 -2.68 -1.02 -4.49
CA GLY A 56 -1.38 -1.02 -3.84
C GLY A 56 -1.00 -2.35 -3.21
N ALA A 57 -1.95 -3.11 -2.64
CA ALA A 57 -1.66 -4.43 -2.10
C ALA A 57 -1.09 -5.42 -3.15
N PRO A 58 -1.74 -5.64 -4.31
CA PRO A 58 -1.17 -6.49 -5.36
C PRO A 58 0.10 -5.86 -5.97
N LEU A 59 0.19 -4.53 -6.08
CA LEU A 59 1.41 -3.87 -6.55
C LEU A 59 2.62 -4.15 -5.64
N MET A 60 2.44 -4.10 -4.32
CA MET A 60 3.49 -4.43 -3.35
C MET A 60 3.84 -5.92 -3.37
N LEU A 61 2.86 -6.79 -3.60
CA LEU A 61 3.11 -8.21 -3.81
C LEU A 61 3.97 -8.44 -5.07
N LEU A 62 3.67 -7.74 -6.17
CA LEU A 62 4.50 -7.78 -7.39
C LEU A 62 5.92 -7.23 -7.14
N ALA A 63 6.06 -6.18 -6.32
CA ALA A 63 7.38 -5.66 -5.92
C ALA A 63 8.19 -6.70 -5.14
N ALA A 64 7.54 -7.44 -4.23
CA ALA A 64 8.16 -8.53 -3.48
C ALA A 64 8.58 -9.68 -4.40
N ILE A 65 7.71 -10.11 -5.32
CA ILE A 65 8.00 -11.17 -6.29
C ILE A 65 9.16 -10.75 -7.21
N ALA A 66 9.15 -9.52 -7.74
CA ALA A 66 10.24 -8.99 -8.56
C ALA A 66 11.58 -9.02 -7.80
N SER A 67 11.57 -8.63 -6.52
CA SER A 67 12.76 -8.67 -5.67
C SER A 67 13.25 -10.11 -5.39
N LEU A 68 12.33 -11.06 -5.16
CA LEU A 68 12.64 -12.48 -4.97
C LEU A 68 13.26 -13.13 -6.22
N LEU A 69 12.74 -12.78 -7.40
CA LEU A 69 13.24 -13.26 -8.69
C LEU A 69 14.54 -12.58 -9.13
N LYS A 70 15.14 -11.73 -8.28
CA LYS A 70 16.36 -10.95 -8.58
C LYS A 70 16.20 -10.10 -9.85
N ALA A 71 15.00 -9.59 -10.09
CA ALA A 71 14.73 -8.62 -11.15
C ALA A 71 15.61 -7.36 -10.97
N PRO A 72 15.80 -6.53 -12.03
CA PRO A 72 16.62 -5.33 -11.93
C PRO A 72 16.17 -4.42 -10.79
N ALA A 73 17.12 -3.95 -9.98
CA ALA A 73 16.88 -3.11 -8.82
C ALA A 73 16.02 -1.87 -9.10
N CYS A 74 16.11 -1.32 -10.32
CA CYS A 74 15.30 -0.20 -10.76
C CYS A 74 13.80 -0.52 -10.77
N LEU A 75 13.42 -1.75 -11.17
CA LEU A 75 12.03 -2.18 -11.23
C LEU A 75 11.42 -2.25 -9.82
N THR A 76 12.07 -2.94 -8.88
CA THR A 76 11.58 -3.02 -7.49
C THR A 76 11.50 -1.66 -6.83
N ARG A 77 12.50 -0.78 -7.05
CA ARG A 77 12.48 0.59 -6.53
C ARG A 77 11.36 1.42 -7.15
N GLY A 78 11.14 1.27 -8.46
CA GLY A 78 10.03 1.91 -9.16
C GLY A 78 8.68 1.48 -8.62
N LEU A 79 8.47 0.18 -8.44
CA LEU A 79 7.23 -0.35 -7.85
C LEU A 79 7.00 0.17 -6.43
N LEU A 80 8.04 0.18 -5.58
CA LEU A 80 7.97 0.77 -4.24
C LEU A 80 7.65 2.27 -4.28
N ALA A 81 8.23 3.03 -5.21
CA ALA A 81 7.95 4.45 -5.38
C ALA A 81 6.48 4.69 -5.80
N VAL A 82 5.95 3.90 -6.73
CA VAL A 82 4.53 3.96 -7.11
C VAL A 82 3.64 3.61 -5.92
N GLY A 83 4.00 2.61 -5.11
CA GLY A 83 3.31 2.31 -3.85
C GLY A 83 3.32 3.49 -2.88
N GLY A 84 4.45 4.19 -2.76
CA GLY A 84 4.55 5.41 -1.97
C GLY A 84 3.63 6.53 -2.48
N LEU A 85 3.56 6.74 -3.80
CA LEU A 85 2.64 7.71 -4.40
C LEU A 85 1.17 7.36 -4.14
N LEU A 86 0.80 6.08 -4.18
CA LEU A 86 -0.55 5.63 -3.82
C LEU A 86 -0.88 5.93 -2.35
N MET A 87 0.09 5.81 -1.44
CA MET A 87 -0.11 6.17 -0.03
C MET A 87 -0.18 7.68 0.19
N LEU A 88 0.56 8.49 -0.57
CA LEU A 88 0.40 9.94 -0.56
C LEU A 88 -0.99 10.36 -1.06
N TYR A 89 -1.51 9.68 -2.08
CA TYR A 89 -2.88 9.90 -2.54
C TYR A 89 -3.90 9.48 -1.49
N GLY A 90 -3.69 8.32 -0.83
CA GLY A 90 -4.51 7.89 0.31
C GLY A 90 -4.50 8.89 1.47
N LEU A 91 -3.34 9.47 1.80
CA LEU A 91 -3.19 10.52 2.80
C LEU A 91 -4.00 11.76 2.41
N TYR A 92 -3.87 12.21 1.16
CA TYR A 92 -4.66 13.33 0.64
C TYR A 92 -6.17 13.07 0.79
N LEU A 93 -6.65 11.90 0.36
CA LEU A 93 -8.05 11.53 0.52
C LEU A 93 -8.47 11.43 1.98
N GLY A 94 -7.57 10.99 2.87
CA GLY A 94 -7.77 10.93 4.31
C GLY A 94 -8.04 12.31 4.90
N VAL A 95 -7.11 13.25 4.64
CA VAL A 95 -7.25 14.65 5.04
C VAL A 95 -8.52 15.24 4.45
N TYR A 96 -8.80 14.96 3.18
CA TYR A 96 -10.00 15.46 2.51
C TYR A 96 -11.28 14.91 3.18
N HIS A 97 -11.32 13.63 3.49
CA HIS A 97 -12.51 13.08 4.12
C HIS A 97 -12.77 13.69 5.51
N SER A 98 -11.72 13.81 6.33
CA SER A 98 -11.86 14.41 7.66
C SER A 98 -12.33 15.86 7.62
N GLY A 99 -11.87 16.67 6.66
CA GLY A 99 -12.34 18.06 6.60
C GLY A 99 -13.73 18.25 6.00
N VAL A 100 -14.22 17.32 5.15
CA VAL A 100 -15.66 17.27 4.81
C VAL A 100 -16.48 16.98 6.07
N GLU A 101 -16.07 16.02 6.89
CA GLU A 101 -16.78 15.66 8.12
C GLU A 101 -16.75 16.78 9.17
N TRP A 102 -15.66 17.54 9.24
CA TRP A 102 -15.50 18.68 10.15
C TRP A 102 -16.03 20.00 9.57
N ALA A 103 -16.60 19.97 8.36
CA ALA A 103 -17.10 21.15 7.66
C ALA A 103 -16.06 22.28 7.52
N TRP A 104 -14.80 21.92 7.31
CA TRP A 104 -13.71 22.87 7.07
C TRP A 104 -13.78 23.49 5.67
N TRP A 105 -14.49 22.83 4.76
CA TRP A 105 -14.82 23.29 3.42
C TRP A 105 -16.19 22.77 3.01
#